data_AF-A0A3P3W484-F1
#
_entry.id   AF-A0A3P3W484-F1
#
_cell.length_a   1.000
_cell.length_b   1.000
_cell.length_c   1.000
_cell.angle_alpha   90.00
_cell.angle_beta   90.00
_cell.angle_gamma   90.00
#
_symmetry.space_group_name_H-M   'P 1'
#
loop_
_entity.id
_entity.type
_entity.pdbx_description
1 polymer ?
#
loop_
_entity_poly.entity_id
_entity_poly.type
_entity_poly.pdbx_seq_one_letter_code
_entity_poly.pdbx_strand_id
1 'polypeptide(L)'
;MRLFALSLVQDRLDFYERIQNGEHIRNIKDAEGNKMTDLYLFQKLDNLYPGFRLLYENTSGFIHFSNEHIKFNTDRIDDGNEFMMRIRLAETTEFSISKKVDYAFNMFIVSEELFKLLNGYKLSMIELMKQFD
;
A
#
# COMPACT_ATOMS: atom_id res chain seq x y z
N MET A 1 -3.17 -2.27 -3.26
CA MET A 1 -2.98 -1.69 -4.62
C MET A 1 -3.02 -2.73 -5.74
N ARG A 2 -2.26 -3.84 -5.70
CA ARG A 2 -2.30 -4.86 -6.77
C ARG A 2 -3.70 -5.43 -7.03
N LEU A 3 -4.41 -5.78 -5.96
CA LEU A 3 -5.79 -6.25 -6.08
C LEU A 3 -6.69 -5.16 -6.68
N PHE A 4 -6.58 -3.91 -6.22
CA PHE A 4 -7.32 -2.77 -6.79
C PHE A 4 -7.04 -2.54 -8.29
N ALA A 5 -5.82 -2.78 -8.78
CA ALA A 5 -5.54 -2.67 -10.22
C ALA A 5 -6.46 -3.55 -11.08
N LEU A 6 -6.88 -4.71 -10.56
CA LEU A 6 -7.82 -5.62 -11.23
C LEU A 6 -9.22 -5.00 -11.45
N SER A 7 -9.62 -3.97 -10.68
CA SER A 7 -10.91 -3.29 -10.90
C SER A 7 -10.83 -2.19 -11.97
N LEU A 8 -9.63 -1.82 -12.42
CA LEU A 8 -9.41 -0.75 -13.39
C LEU A 8 -9.29 -1.27 -14.83
N VAL A 9 -9.10 -2.57 -15.01
CA VAL A 9 -8.93 -3.19 -16.33
C VAL A 9 -10.26 -3.61 -16.94
N GLN A 10 -10.31 -3.59 -18.27
CA GLN A 10 -11.47 -4.05 -19.02
C GLN A 10 -11.58 -5.59 -19.02
N ASP A 11 -10.47 -6.29 -19.27
CA ASP A 11 -10.39 -7.74 -19.23
C ASP A 11 -9.56 -8.20 -18.02
N ARG A 12 -10.25 -8.84 -17.08
CA ARG A 12 -9.66 -9.31 -15.82
C ARG A 12 -8.91 -10.63 -15.99
N LEU A 13 -9.29 -11.46 -16.97
CA LEU A 13 -8.63 -12.73 -17.24
C LEU A 13 -7.28 -12.46 -17.93
N ASP A 14 -7.24 -11.56 -18.91
CA ASP A 14 -5.98 -11.10 -19.53
C ASP A 14 -5.04 -10.53 -18.47
N PHE A 15 -5.55 -9.65 -17.59
CA PHE A 15 -4.74 -9.10 -16.50
C PHE A 15 -4.15 -10.20 -15.62
N TYR A 16 -4.96 -11.18 -15.22
CA TYR A 16 -4.50 -12.29 -14.38
C TYR A 16 -3.42 -13.12 -15.08
N GLU A 17 -3.62 -13.48 -16.34
CA GLU A 17 -2.67 -14.26 -17.14
C GLU A 17 -1.33 -13.52 -17.28
N ARG A 18 -1.36 -12.22 -17.58
CA ARG A 18 -0.15 -11.38 -17.68
C ARG A 18 0.63 -11.32 -16.38
N ILE A 19 -0.06 -11.20 -15.24
CA ILE A 19 0.59 -11.25 -13.92
C ILE A 19 1.18 -12.63 -13.63
N GLN A 20 0.49 -13.71 -13.96
CA GLN A 20 1.03 -15.07 -13.82
C GLN A 20 2.31 -15.26 -14.66
N ASN A 21 2.35 -14.66 -15.84
CA ASN A 21 3.52 -14.67 -16.73
C ASN A 21 4.66 -13.74 -16.26
N GLY A 22 4.54 -13.11 -15.09
CA GLY A 22 5.57 -12.28 -14.48
C GLY A 22 5.60 -10.84 -14.98
N GLU A 23 4.60 -10.39 -15.75
CA GLU A 23 4.53 -9.00 -16.16
C GLU A 23 4.31 -8.09 -14.94
N HIS A 24 5.10 -7.02 -14.84
CA HIS A 24 4.95 -6.07 -13.75
C HIS A 24 3.73 -5.16 -13.99
N ILE A 25 2.83 -5.00 -13.00
CA ILE A 25 1.59 -4.19 -13.08
C ILE A 25 1.81 -2.80 -13.70
N ARG A 26 2.91 -2.13 -13.34
CA ARG A 26 3.32 -0.83 -13.92
C ARG A 26 3.37 -0.77 -15.46
N ASN A 27 3.51 -1.91 -16.14
CA ASN A 27 3.56 -2.02 -17.59
C ASN A 27 2.17 -2.32 -18.20
N ILE A 28 1.22 -2.75 -17.38
CA ILE A 28 -0.15 -3.02 -17.75
C ILE A 28 -0.94 -1.70 -17.74
N LYS A 29 -1.82 -1.54 -18.72
CA LYS A 29 -2.70 -0.38 -18.85
C LYS A 29 -4.07 -0.70 -18.27
N ASP A 30 -4.72 0.32 -17.71
CA ASP A 30 -6.13 0.25 -17.34
C ASP A 30 -7.06 0.41 -18.54
N ALA A 31 -8.38 0.41 -18.31
CA ALA A 31 -9.40 0.59 -19.34
C ALA A 31 -9.35 1.96 -20.03
N GLU A 32 -8.73 2.97 -19.40
CA GLU A 32 -8.52 4.32 -19.96
C GLU A 32 -7.21 4.41 -20.76
N GLY A 33 -6.41 3.34 -20.80
CA GLY A 33 -5.13 3.29 -21.50
C GLY A 33 -3.92 3.81 -20.69
N ASN A 34 -4.11 4.11 -19.41
CA ASN A 34 -3.09 4.64 -18.51
C ASN A 34 -2.27 3.52 -17.87
N LYS A 35 -0.95 3.72 -17.74
CA LYS A 35 -0.08 2.75 -17.06
C LYS A 35 -0.34 2.72 -15.55
N MET A 36 -0.51 1.54 -15.00
CA MET A 36 -0.82 1.33 -13.57
C MET A 36 0.43 1.36 -12.68
N THR A 37 1.14 2.49 -12.70
CA THR A 37 2.24 2.75 -11.76
C THR A 37 1.72 2.88 -10.33
N ASP A 38 2.59 2.71 -9.32
CA ASP A 38 2.19 2.93 -7.93
C ASP A 38 1.68 4.36 -7.71
N LEU A 39 2.28 5.35 -8.38
CA LEU A 39 1.84 6.75 -8.39
C LEU A 39 0.36 6.84 -8.84
N TYR A 40 0.06 6.22 -9.96
CA TYR A 40 -1.28 6.23 -10.54
C TYR A 40 -2.31 5.53 -9.64
N LEU A 41 -1.96 4.35 -9.14
CA LEU A 41 -2.85 3.54 -8.32
C LEU A 41 -3.14 4.21 -6.97
N PHE A 42 -2.15 4.84 -6.32
CA PHE A 42 -2.42 5.56 -5.09
C PHE A 42 -3.31 6.78 -5.34
N GLN A 43 -3.13 7.52 -6.44
CA GLN A 43 -3.96 8.68 -6.74
C GLN A 43 -5.42 8.29 -6.96
N LYS A 44 -5.67 7.22 -7.70
CA LYS A 44 -7.03 6.68 -7.87
C LYS A 44 -7.62 6.22 -6.53
N LEU A 45 -6.83 5.61 -5.65
CA LEU A 45 -7.28 5.20 -4.32
C LEU A 45 -7.56 6.38 -3.38
N ASP A 46 -6.73 7.43 -3.41
CA ASP A 46 -6.92 8.63 -2.59
C ASP A 46 -8.17 9.42 -3.00
N ASN A 47 -8.51 9.39 -4.29
CA ASN A 47 -9.79 9.94 -4.78
C ASN A 47 -11.01 9.16 -4.27
N LEU A 48 -10.88 7.84 -4.08
CA LEU A 48 -11.96 6.99 -3.56
C LEU A 48 -12.04 7.03 -2.03
N TYR A 49 -10.89 7.15 -1.38
CA TYR A 49 -10.72 7.10 0.06
C TYR A 49 -9.83 8.27 0.49
N PRO A 50 -10.41 9.45 0.75
CA PRO A 50 -9.64 10.62 1.16
C PRO A 50 -8.76 10.32 2.37
N GLY A 51 -7.45 10.54 2.23
CA GLY A 51 -6.46 10.22 3.27
C GLY A 51 -5.73 8.90 3.07
N PHE A 52 -6.08 8.14 2.03
CA PHE A 52 -5.33 6.95 1.61
C PHE A 52 -3.86 7.27 1.34
N ARG A 53 -3.57 8.45 0.79
CA ARG A 53 -2.19 8.89 0.58
C ARG A 53 -1.39 8.90 1.88
N LEU A 54 -1.93 9.51 2.94
CA LEU A 54 -1.26 9.58 4.24
C LEU A 54 -1.07 8.17 4.81
N LEU A 55 -2.09 7.32 4.71
CA LEU A 55 -2.02 5.93 5.13
C LEU A 55 -0.92 5.16 4.36
N TYR A 56 -0.85 5.33 3.04
CA TYR A 56 0.14 4.69 2.19
C TYR A 56 1.56 5.17 2.49
N GLU A 57 1.79 6.49 2.58
CA GLU A 57 3.11 7.06 2.91
C GLU A 57 3.58 6.58 4.30
N ASN A 58 2.68 6.58 5.30
CA ASN A 58 3.01 6.14 6.66
C ASN A 58 3.32 4.65 6.76
N THR A 59 2.64 3.80 5.98
CA THR A 59 2.80 2.34 6.08
C THR A 59 3.90 1.81 5.16
N SER A 60 4.04 2.37 3.95
CA SER A 60 5.06 1.94 2.98
C SER A 60 6.48 2.34 3.37
N GLY A 61 6.64 3.41 4.15
CA GLY A 61 7.94 3.87 4.65
C GLY A 61 8.69 2.85 5.53
N PHE A 62 7.99 1.85 6.07
CA PHE A 62 8.60 0.75 6.85
C PHE A 62 9.05 -0.44 6.00
N ILE A 63 8.57 -0.53 4.77
CA ILE A 63 8.88 -1.62 3.83
C ILE A 63 10.01 -1.18 2.91
N HIS A 64 9.97 0.07 2.45
CA HIS A 64 11.03 0.66 1.64
C HIS A 64 12.07 1.31 2.52
N PHE A 65 13.35 1.11 2.20
CA PHE A 65 14.41 1.86 2.85
C PHE A 65 14.18 3.37 2.66
N SER A 66 13.84 4.05 3.75
CA SER A 66 13.29 5.39 3.77
C SER A 66 13.77 6.16 4.99
N ASN A 67 13.42 7.45 5.07
CA ASN A 67 13.71 8.29 6.23
C ASN A 67 13.15 7.72 7.54
N GLU A 68 12.09 6.92 7.49
CA GLU A 68 11.56 6.25 8.68
C GLU A 68 12.63 5.35 9.30
N HIS A 69 13.31 4.52 8.49
CA HIS A 69 14.40 3.67 8.98
C HIS A 69 15.55 4.47 9.61
N ILE A 70 15.89 5.64 9.05
CA ILE A 70 16.94 6.50 9.59
C ILE A 70 16.50 7.12 10.92
N LYS A 71 15.30 7.72 10.97
CA LYS A 71 14.74 8.34 12.17
C LYS A 71 14.56 7.34 13.31
N PHE A 72 14.17 6.10 13.01
CA PHE A 72 14.03 5.07 14.04
C PHE A 72 15.33 4.69 14.71
N ASN A 73 16.41 4.67 13.94
CA ASN A 73 17.72 4.28 14.45
C ASN A 73 18.55 5.46 14.96
N THR A 74 18.06 6.69 14.85
CA THR A 74 18.87 7.88 15.13
C THR A 74 18.21 8.79 16.16
N ASP A 75 18.92 9.10 17.24
CA ASP A 75 18.57 10.23 18.11
C ASP A 75 19.47 11.42 17.80
N ARG A 76 18.87 12.61 17.77
CA ARG A 76 19.60 13.88 17.72
C ARG A 76 19.38 14.61 19.03
N ILE A 77 20.48 14.93 19.72
CA ILE A 77 20.49 15.76 20.92
C ILE A 77 21.24 17.03 20.53
N ASP A 78 20.59 18.18 20.71
CA ASP A 78 21.10 19.49 20.30
C ASP A 78 21.08 20.40 21.53
N ASP A 79 22.23 20.95 21.90
CA ASP A 79 22.36 21.86 23.06
C ASP A 79 22.54 23.34 22.66
N GLY A 80 22.42 23.64 21.36
CA GLY A 80 22.53 24.98 20.79
C GLY A 80 23.95 25.39 20.41
N ASN A 81 25.01 24.73 20.91
CA ASN A 81 26.40 24.95 20.48
C ASN A 81 26.94 23.74 19.71
N GLU A 82 26.57 22.53 20.12
CA GLU A 82 26.93 21.27 19.48
C GLU A 82 25.70 20.37 19.34
N PHE A 83 25.78 19.39 18.44
CA PHE A 83 24.78 18.32 18.38
C PHE A 83 25.46 16.95 18.39
N MET A 84 24.85 16.02 19.12
CA MET A 84 25.19 14.61 19.13
C MET A 84 24.17 13.84 18.30
N MET A 85 24.66 12.99 17.41
CA MET A 85 23.85 12.00 16.71
C MET A 85 24.18 10.61 17.25
N ARG A 86 23.20 9.91 17.84
CA ARG A 86 23.33 8.53 18.28
C ARG A 86 22.65 7.62 17.27
N ILE A 87 23.40 6.69 16.66
CA ILE A 87 22.86 5.68 15.76
C ILE A 87 22.84 4.34 16.50
N ARG A 88 21.66 3.74 16.67
CA ARG A 88 21.47 2.41 17.24
C ARG A 88 21.64 1.33 16.18
N LEU A 89 22.39 0.27 16.51
CA LEU A 89 22.56 -0.89 15.66
C LEU A 89 22.14 -2.14 16.44
N ALA A 90 21.30 -2.98 15.84
CA ALA A 90 20.82 -4.24 16.42
C ALA A 90 20.05 -4.11 17.75
N GLU A 91 19.50 -2.93 18.04
CA GLU A 91 18.58 -2.72 19.17
C GLU A 91 17.13 -2.87 18.72
N THR A 92 16.29 -3.44 19.57
CA THR A 92 14.85 -3.46 19.35
C THR A 92 14.27 -2.07 19.60
N THR A 93 13.67 -1.49 18.58
CA THR A 93 12.96 -0.20 18.72
C THR A 93 11.69 -0.38 19.52
N GLU A 94 11.58 0.32 20.66
CA GLU A 94 10.34 0.37 21.42
C GLU A 94 9.46 1.53 20.93
N PHE A 95 8.26 1.21 20.46
CA PHE A 95 7.26 2.21 20.11
C PHE A 95 6.49 2.66 21.34
N SER A 96 6.16 3.95 21.41
CA SER A 96 5.17 4.46 22.35
C SER A 96 3.83 3.72 22.16
N ILE A 97 3.06 3.60 23.22
CA ILE A 97 1.73 2.96 23.16
C ILE A 97 0.85 3.62 22.11
N SER A 98 0.88 4.96 22.00
CA SER A 98 0.14 5.70 20.97
C SER A 98 0.48 5.25 19.55
N LYS A 99 1.77 5.14 19.21
CA LYS A 99 2.20 4.67 17.88
C LYS A 99 1.78 3.23 17.62
N LYS A 100 1.85 2.36 18.64
CA LYS A 100 1.37 0.96 18.52
C LYS A 100 -0.13 0.92 18.20
N VAL A 101 -0.93 1.75 18.87
CA VAL A 101 -2.38 1.89 18.60
C VAL A 101 -2.61 2.42 17.19
N ASP A 102 -1.91 3.46 16.76
CA ASP A 102 -2.05 4.04 15.41
C ASP A 102 -1.73 3.01 14.31
N TYR A 103 -0.64 2.25 14.45
CA TYR A 103 -0.29 1.21 13.48
C TYR A 103 -1.32 0.08 13.46
N ALA A 104 -1.76 -0.39 14.63
CA ALA A 104 -2.77 -1.45 14.71
C ALA A 104 -4.09 -1.01 14.07
N PHE A 105 -4.53 0.22 14.35
CA PHE A 105 -5.72 0.81 13.77
C PHE A 105 -5.60 0.93 12.24
N ASN A 106 -4.50 1.48 11.73
CA ASN A 106 -4.25 1.60 10.30
C ASN A 106 -4.27 0.23 9.58
N MET A 107 -3.67 -0.80 10.18
CA MET A 107 -3.69 -2.16 9.64
C MET A 107 -5.10 -2.76 9.64
N PHE A 108 -5.90 -2.48 10.66
CA PHE A 108 -7.30 -2.89 10.73
C PHE A 108 -8.12 -2.27 9.60
N ILE A 109 -8.00 -0.94 9.39
CA ILE A 109 -8.70 -0.23 8.31
C ILE A 109 -8.30 -0.76 6.93
N VAL A 110 -7.01 -0.97 6.67
CA VAL A 110 -6.54 -1.56 5.40
C VAL A 110 -7.13 -2.96 5.19
N SER A 111 -7.23 -3.75 6.25
CA SER A 111 -7.76 -5.11 6.19
C SER A 111 -9.26 -5.12 5.86
N GLU A 112 -10.03 -4.20 6.43
CA GLU A 112 -11.45 -4.03 6.12
C GLU A 112 -11.67 -3.67 4.65
N GLU A 113 -10.90 -2.70 4.12
CA GLU A 113 -10.99 -2.30 2.71
C GLU A 113 -10.55 -3.40 1.76
N LEU A 114 -9.52 -4.17 2.14
CA LEU A 114 -9.10 -5.35 1.38
C LEU A 114 -10.22 -6.40 1.34
N PHE A 115 -10.91 -6.63 2.46
CA PHE A 115 -12.03 -7.57 2.53
C PHE A 115 -13.22 -7.12 1.66
N LYS A 116 -13.54 -5.82 1.65
CA LYS A 116 -14.56 -5.25 0.75
C LYS A 116 -14.20 -5.49 -0.72
N LEU A 117 -12.96 -5.21 -1.12
CA LEU A 117 -12.47 -5.47 -2.48
C LEU A 117 -12.61 -6.96 -2.84
N LEU A 118 -12.12 -7.87 -1.99
CA LEU A 118 -12.20 -9.32 -2.22
C LEU A 118 -13.65 -9.81 -2.36
N ASN A 119 -14.56 -9.33 -1.51
CA ASN A 119 -15.98 -9.67 -1.62
C ASN A 119 -16.59 -9.14 -2.93
N GLY A 120 -16.25 -7.93 -3.33
CA GLY A 120 -16.65 -7.38 -4.63
C GLY A 120 -16.19 -8.26 -5.79
N TYR A 121 -14.93 -8.72 -5.78
CA TYR A 121 -14.44 -9.66 -6.78
C TYR A 121 -15.19 -10.98 -6.77
N LYS A 122 -15.37 -11.60 -5.59
CA LYS A 122 -16.11 -12.85 -5.44
C LYS A 122 -17.50 -12.76 -6.06
N LEU A 123 -18.25 -11.69 -5.74
CA LEU A 123 -19.60 -11.48 -6.27
C LEU A 123 -19.58 -11.33 -7.80
N SER A 124 -18.66 -10.51 -8.33
CA SER A 124 -18.55 -10.32 -9.78
C SER A 124 -18.14 -11.59 -10.54
N MET A 125 -17.32 -12.46 -9.92
CA MET A 125 -16.95 -13.75 -10.52
C MET A 125 -18.12 -14.73 -10.50
N ILE A 126 -18.91 -14.77 -9.41
CA ILE A 126 -20.14 -15.57 -9.37
C ILE A 126 -21.10 -15.15 -10.49
N GLU A 127 -21.25 -13.84 -10.72
CA GLU A 127 -22.08 -13.32 -11.80
C GLU A 127 -21.54 -13.67 -13.20
N LEU A 128 -20.22 -13.59 -13.39
CA LEU A 128 -19.56 -14.02 -14.62
C LEU A 128 -19.79 -15.51 -14.90
N MET A 129 -19.63 -16.37 -13.89
CA MET A 129 -19.78 -17.82 -14.04
C MET A 129 -21.20 -18.23 -14.45
N LYS A 130 -22.23 -17.52 -13.98
CA LYS A 130 -23.62 -17.74 -14.41
C LYS A 130 -23.87 -17.53 -15.90
N GLN A 131 -22.97 -16.84 -16.62
CA GLN A 131 -23.09 -16.67 -18.07
C GLN A 131 -22.61 -17.90 -18.86
N PHE A 132 -21.94 -18.83 -18.18
CA PHE A 132 -21.41 -20.07 -18.75
C PHE A 132 -22.16 -21.33 -18.29
N ASP A 133 -23.15 -21.18 -17.41
CA ASP A 133 -24.09 -22.21 -16.95
C ASP A 133 -25.42 -22.13 -17.75
#